data_AF-A0A966PS38-F1
#
_entry.id   AF-A0A966PS38-F1
#
_cell.length_a   1.000
_cell.length_b   1.000
_cell.length_c   1.000
_cell.angle_alpha   90.00
_cell.angle_beta   90.00
_cell.angle_gamma   90.00
#
_symmetry.space_group_name_H-M   'P 1'
#
loop_
_entity.id
_entity.type
_entity.pdbx_description
1 polymer ?
#
loop_
_entity_poly.entity_id
_entity_poly.type
_entity_poly.pdbx_seq_one_letter_code
_entity_poly.pdbx_strand_id
1 'polypeptide(L)'
;MRVENYGKSAATATDRVEILRGITDLKSNDIVIFYVGVNEAGVGFTQRDVPVQLIRKLPELSTALQKASSYSRIADVLFRNLVFGGVSVTDESKDNAVAQFDMALREAETLTQRSGARFVPILQANLFTKTPRSEYDRDLGSMYGSELEPVVVDLYARMIGVVKSFELSGDATDVMNSLKVSPYFDWHHVDVNGNRQIARYIFDLLLDRNLLK
;
A
#
# COMPACT_ATOMS: atom_id res chain seq x y z
N MET A 1 5.69 -11.05 -24.19
CA MET A 1 4.76 -10.70 -23.09
C MET A 1 4.67 -9.19 -23.01
N ARG A 2 3.45 -8.62 -23.08
CA ARG A 2 3.22 -7.18 -22.92
C ARG A 2 2.80 -6.95 -21.47
N VAL A 3 3.34 -5.90 -20.84
CA VAL A 3 2.94 -5.47 -19.49
C VAL A 3 2.30 -4.10 -19.62
N GLU A 4 1.11 -3.96 -19.05
CA GLU A 4 0.39 -2.69 -18.98
C GLU A 4 0.30 -2.27 -17.52
N ASN A 5 0.83 -1.08 -17.21
CA ASN A 5 0.84 -0.57 -15.85
C ASN A 5 -0.23 0.52 -15.70
N TYR A 6 -1.21 0.25 -14.86
CA TYR A 6 -2.31 1.16 -14.52
C TYR A 6 -2.15 1.79 -13.14
N GLY A 7 -0.91 1.88 -12.64
CA GLY A 7 -0.59 2.43 -11.34
C GLY A 7 -1.06 3.88 -11.17
N LYS A 8 -1.69 4.15 -10.04
CA LYS A 8 -2.18 5.47 -9.62
C LYS A 8 -1.69 5.76 -8.20
N SER A 9 -1.15 6.95 -7.98
CA SER A 9 -0.68 7.39 -6.66
C SER A 9 -1.83 7.35 -5.65
N ALA A 10 -1.54 6.87 -4.43
CA ALA A 10 -2.49 6.75 -3.32
C ALA A 10 -3.76 5.93 -3.62
N ALA A 11 -3.75 5.09 -4.66
CA ALA A 11 -4.91 4.26 -5.00
C ALA A 11 -5.10 3.13 -3.99
N THR A 12 -6.35 2.89 -3.59
CA THR A 12 -6.78 1.70 -2.84
C THR A 12 -7.11 0.54 -3.78
N ALA A 13 -7.48 -0.63 -3.25
CA ALA A 13 -8.03 -1.74 -4.02
C ALA A 13 -9.33 -1.34 -4.70
N THR A 14 -10.18 -0.55 -4.03
CA THR A 14 -11.42 0.01 -4.61
C THR A 14 -11.11 0.90 -5.81
N ASP A 15 -10.12 1.80 -5.72
CA ASP A 15 -9.69 2.60 -6.87
C ASP A 15 -9.23 1.73 -8.05
N ARG A 16 -8.51 0.64 -7.77
CA ARG A 16 -8.02 -0.28 -8.80
C ARG A 16 -9.15 -1.07 -9.45
N VAL A 17 -10.21 -1.40 -8.72
CA VAL A 17 -11.43 -2.00 -9.29
C VAL A 17 -12.06 -1.04 -10.31
N GLU A 18 -12.16 0.25 -10.01
CA GLU A 18 -12.71 1.22 -10.96
C GLU A 18 -11.89 1.31 -12.24
N ILE A 19 -10.57 1.25 -12.14
CA ILE A 19 -9.68 1.15 -13.29
C ILE A 19 -9.95 -0.13 -14.08
N LEU A 20 -10.01 -1.27 -13.40
CA LEU A 20 -10.27 -2.58 -14.02
C LEU A 20 -11.61 -2.62 -14.77
N ARG A 21 -12.66 -2.01 -14.23
CA ARG A 21 -13.96 -1.86 -14.92
C ARG A 21 -13.85 -1.10 -16.25
N GLY A 22 -12.89 -0.19 -16.36
CA GLY A 22 -12.62 0.57 -17.58
C GLY A 22 -11.86 -0.20 -18.67
N ILE A 23 -11.25 -1.34 -18.33
CA ILE A 23 -10.52 -2.19 -19.27
C ILE A 23 -11.52 -3.10 -20.01
N THR A 24 -11.72 -2.84 -21.30
CA THR A 24 -12.75 -3.52 -22.11
C THR A 24 -12.22 -4.65 -22.99
N ASP A 25 -10.90 -4.79 -23.09
CA ASP A 25 -10.21 -5.73 -24.00
C ASP A 25 -9.45 -6.85 -23.27
N LEU A 26 -9.74 -7.09 -21.98
CA LEU A 26 -9.16 -8.16 -21.17
C LEU A 26 -9.49 -9.55 -21.76
N LYS A 27 -8.48 -10.42 -21.91
CA LYS A 27 -8.56 -11.74 -22.55
C LYS A 27 -8.30 -12.88 -21.57
N SER A 28 -8.65 -14.09 -21.98
CA SER A 28 -8.54 -15.29 -21.13
C SER A 28 -7.13 -15.72 -20.73
N ASN A 29 -6.11 -15.22 -21.43
CA ASN A 29 -4.71 -15.49 -21.08
C ASN A 29 -4.05 -14.32 -20.33
N ASP A 30 -4.80 -13.25 -20.06
CA ASP A 30 -4.28 -12.11 -19.32
C ASP A 30 -4.25 -12.40 -17.82
N ILE A 31 -3.31 -11.74 -17.15
CA ILE A 31 -3.11 -11.84 -15.71
C ILE A 31 -3.28 -10.43 -15.14
N VAL A 32 -4.26 -10.27 -14.26
CA VAL A 32 -4.49 -9.01 -13.54
C VAL A 32 -3.87 -9.13 -12.16
N ILE A 33 -2.87 -8.28 -11.91
CA ILE A 33 -2.11 -8.28 -10.67
C ILE A 33 -2.49 -7.05 -9.87
N PHE A 34 -2.97 -7.26 -8.65
CA PHE A 34 -3.19 -6.18 -7.69
C PHE A 34 -2.07 -6.20 -6.66
N TYR A 35 -1.15 -5.23 -6.75
CA TYR A 35 -0.15 -4.97 -5.71
C TYR A 35 -0.69 -3.92 -4.74
N VAL A 36 -1.06 -4.35 -3.53
CA VAL A 36 -1.98 -3.64 -2.61
C VAL A 36 -1.58 -3.82 -1.14
N GLY A 37 -2.18 -3.04 -0.23
CA GLY A 37 -2.04 -3.15 1.22
C GLY A 37 -1.64 -1.83 1.89
N VAL A 38 -0.72 -1.07 1.27
CA VAL A 38 -0.20 0.17 1.89
C VAL A 38 -1.25 1.26 1.98
N ASN A 39 -2.05 1.48 0.93
CA ASN A 39 -3.05 2.54 0.95
C ASN A 39 -4.29 2.13 1.75
N GLU A 40 -4.59 0.84 1.84
CA GLU A 40 -5.62 0.30 2.73
C GLU A 40 -5.27 0.54 4.19
N ALA A 41 -4.01 0.28 4.56
CA ALA A 41 -3.49 0.64 5.88
C ALA A 41 -3.54 2.16 6.10
N GLY A 42 -3.31 2.94 5.03
CA GLY A 42 -3.48 4.39 4.95
C GLY A 42 -4.89 4.90 5.26
N VAL A 43 -5.93 4.22 4.76
CA VAL A 43 -7.34 4.60 4.98
C VAL A 43 -7.80 4.28 6.40
N GLY A 44 -7.21 3.27 7.04
CA GLY A 44 -7.46 2.97 8.45
C GLY A 44 -7.08 4.11 9.40
N PHE A 45 -6.27 5.08 8.97
CA PHE A 45 -5.99 6.29 9.75
C PHE A 45 -7.18 7.25 9.71
N THR A 46 -8.13 7.13 10.64
CA THR A 46 -8.93 8.30 11.03
C THR A 46 -7.97 9.36 11.57
N GLN A 47 -7.71 10.39 10.76
CA GLN A 47 -7.15 11.64 11.24
C GLN A 47 -8.04 12.12 12.38
N ARG A 48 -7.48 12.35 13.58
CA ARG A 48 -8.15 13.24 14.52
C ARG A 48 -8.51 14.51 13.75
N ASP A 49 -9.76 14.94 13.88
CA ASP A 49 -10.17 16.28 13.51
C ASP A 49 -9.26 17.29 14.24
N VAL A 50 -8.12 17.63 13.64
CA VAL A 50 -7.72 19.03 13.65
C VAL A 50 -8.93 19.70 13.00
N PRO A 51 -9.67 20.56 13.71
CA PRO A 51 -10.90 21.11 13.17
C PRO A 51 -10.54 21.66 11.79
N VAL A 52 -11.15 21.14 10.73
CA VAL A 52 -10.94 21.64 9.36
C VAL A 52 -11.15 23.17 9.31
N GLN A 53 -11.84 23.72 10.32
CA GLN A 53 -11.96 25.14 10.61
C GLN A 53 -10.66 25.88 10.98
N LEU A 54 -9.66 25.26 11.63
CA LEU A 54 -8.41 25.94 12.02
C LEU A 54 -7.46 26.12 10.81
N ILE A 55 -7.36 25.09 9.95
CA ILE A 55 -6.57 25.14 8.71
C ILE A 55 -7.27 26.04 7.66
N ARG A 56 -8.61 26.02 7.60
CA ARG A 56 -9.38 26.96 6.76
C ARG A 56 -9.27 28.42 7.20
N LYS A 57 -8.97 28.69 8.48
CA LYS A 57 -8.84 30.05 9.02
C LYS A 57 -7.49 30.71 8.75
N LEU A 58 -6.48 29.97 8.28
CA LEU A 58 -5.14 30.48 8.00
C LEU A 58 -4.60 29.97 6.63
N PRO A 59 -5.19 30.42 5.51
CA PRO A 59 -4.79 29.99 4.16
C PRO A 59 -3.34 30.33 3.80
N GLU A 60 -2.74 31.32 4.47
CA GLU A 60 -1.32 31.66 4.29
C GLU A 60 -0.39 30.58 4.89
N LEU A 61 -0.80 29.95 5.99
CA LEU A 61 -0.04 28.88 6.64
C LEU A 61 -0.06 27.62 5.78
N SER A 62 -1.22 27.24 5.24
CA SER A 62 -1.34 26.06 4.37
C SER A 62 -0.55 26.22 3.06
N THR A 63 -0.55 27.42 2.48
CA THR A 63 0.19 27.73 1.24
C THR A 63 1.70 27.78 1.48
N ALA A 64 2.14 28.36 2.61
CA ALA A 64 3.54 28.36 3.00
C ALA A 64 4.05 26.94 3.35
N LEU A 65 3.20 26.12 3.99
CA LEU A 65 3.52 24.74 4.36
C LEU A 65 3.52 23.78 3.16
N GLN A 66 2.58 23.91 2.21
CA GLN A 66 2.61 23.17 0.94
C GLN A 66 3.82 23.54 0.07
N LYS A 67 4.21 24.82 0.08
CA LYS A 67 5.46 25.22 -0.58
C LYS A 67 6.68 24.68 0.17
N ALA A 68 6.69 24.65 1.50
CA ALA A 68 7.84 24.12 2.23
C ALA A 68 8.00 22.59 2.08
N SER A 69 6.90 21.82 2.03
CA SER A 69 6.93 20.37 1.84
C SER A 69 7.36 19.96 0.42
N SER A 70 7.17 20.83 -0.58
CA SER A 70 7.69 20.59 -1.94
C SER A 70 9.20 20.84 -2.08
N TYR A 71 9.83 21.52 -1.12
CA TYR A 71 11.28 21.80 -1.13
C TYR A 71 12.10 21.00 -0.10
N SER A 72 11.50 20.35 0.91
CA SER A 72 12.25 19.61 1.93
C SER A 72 11.51 18.38 2.47
N ARG A 73 12.16 17.20 2.36
CA ARG A 73 11.69 15.92 2.92
C ARG A 73 11.47 15.96 4.44
N ILE A 74 12.25 16.77 5.16
CA ILE A 74 12.10 16.97 6.61
C ILE A 74 10.82 17.78 6.90
N ALA A 75 10.44 18.72 6.02
CA ALA A 75 9.22 19.48 6.16
C ALA A 75 7.96 18.66 5.86
N ASP A 76 8.00 17.71 4.91
CA ASP A 76 6.89 16.76 4.70
C ASP A 76 6.71 15.82 5.90
N VAL A 77 7.80 15.31 6.47
CA VAL A 77 7.77 14.46 7.68
C VAL A 77 7.31 15.25 8.91
N LEU A 78 7.80 16.47 9.13
CA LEU A 78 7.33 17.35 10.21
C LEU A 78 5.86 17.74 10.03
N PHE A 79 5.43 18.02 8.80
CA PHE A 79 4.03 18.30 8.47
C PHE A 79 3.14 17.11 8.77
N ARG A 80 3.57 15.90 8.40
CA ARG A 80 2.90 14.65 8.75
C ARG A 80 2.82 14.49 10.28
N ASN A 81 3.89 14.73 11.03
CA ASN A 81 3.83 14.70 12.51
C ASN A 81 2.89 15.76 13.12
N LEU A 82 2.73 16.92 12.47
CA LEU A 82 1.80 17.98 12.88
C LEU A 82 0.34 17.70 12.50
N VAL A 83 0.10 17.05 11.36
CA VAL A 83 -1.24 16.74 10.82
C VAL A 83 -1.76 15.39 11.33
N PHE A 84 -0.90 14.40 11.51
CA PHE A 84 -1.19 13.12 12.16
C PHE A 84 -1.18 13.23 13.69
N GLY A 85 -1.56 14.40 14.25
CA GLY A 85 -1.70 14.60 15.68
C GLY A 85 -2.55 13.49 16.30
N GLY A 86 -1.89 12.49 16.88
CA GLY A 86 -2.48 11.26 17.41
C GLY A 86 -3.23 10.45 16.36
N VAL A 87 -2.59 9.43 15.80
CA VAL A 87 -3.30 8.33 15.13
C VAL A 87 -4.10 7.60 16.20
N SER A 88 -5.42 7.81 16.25
CA SER A 88 -6.32 6.92 17.01
C SER A 88 -7.22 6.22 16.01
N VAL A 89 -6.96 4.93 15.79
CA VAL A 89 -7.77 4.08 14.93
C VAL A 89 -8.58 3.15 15.83
N THR A 90 -9.90 3.19 15.71
CA THR A 90 -10.78 2.24 16.40
C THR A 90 -10.68 0.87 15.72
N ASP A 91 -10.89 -0.21 16.46
CA ASP A 91 -10.94 -1.55 15.84
C ASP A 91 -12.03 -1.64 14.78
N GLU A 92 -13.17 -0.96 14.99
CA GLU A 92 -14.23 -0.84 13.98
C GLU A 92 -13.72 -0.20 12.66
N SER A 93 -12.89 0.85 12.74
CA SER A 93 -12.33 1.46 11.53
C SER A 93 -11.36 0.52 10.81
N LYS A 94 -10.61 -0.31 11.55
CA LYS A 94 -9.73 -1.32 10.94
C LYS A 94 -10.55 -2.42 10.27
N ASP A 95 -11.58 -2.91 10.94
CA ASP A 95 -12.47 -3.95 10.41
C ASP A 95 -13.18 -3.47 9.14
N ASN A 96 -13.66 -2.22 9.14
CA ASN A 96 -14.25 -1.60 7.96
C ASN A 96 -13.25 -1.50 6.80
N ALA A 97 -12.00 -1.10 7.06
CA ALA A 97 -10.96 -1.04 6.03
C ALA A 97 -10.66 -2.43 5.44
N VAL A 98 -10.55 -3.46 6.29
CA VAL A 98 -10.31 -4.84 5.88
C VAL A 98 -11.51 -5.41 5.10
N ALA A 99 -12.74 -5.10 5.51
CA ALA A 99 -13.94 -5.54 4.81
C ALA A 99 -14.06 -4.89 3.42
N GLN A 100 -13.78 -3.58 3.30
CA GLN A 100 -13.75 -2.91 2.00
C GLN A 100 -12.66 -3.47 1.10
N PHE A 101 -11.49 -3.79 1.67
CA PHE A 101 -10.42 -4.44 0.95
C PHE A 101 -10.83 -5.82 0.42
N ASP A 102 -11.43 -6.69 1.24
CA ASP A 102 -11.94 -8.00 0.81
C ASP A 102 -12.99 -7.86 -0.30
N MET A 103 -13.96 -6.97 -0.12
CA MET A 103 -14.98 -6.70 -1.14
C MET A 103 -14.37 -6.29 -2.47
N ALA A 104 -13.39 -5.37 -2.45
CA ALA A 104 -12.73 -4.91 -3.67
C ALA A 104 -11.93 -6.03 -4.37
N LEU A 105 -11.22 -6.88 -3.61
CA LEU A 105 -10.48 -8.00 -4.21
C LEU A 105 -11.43 -9.06 -4.79
N ARG A 106 -12.55 -9.38 -4.12
CA ARG A 106 -13.57 -10.30 -4.64
C ARG A 106 -14.25 -9.77 -5.89
N GLU A 107 -14.48 -8.46 -5.95
CA GLU A 107 -15.01 -7.83 -7.14
C GLU A 107 -14.01 -7.91 -8.30
N ALA A 108 -12.73 -7.60 -8.05
CA ALA A 108 -11.69 -7.73 -9.06
C ALA A 108 -11.59 -9.17 -9.59
N GLU A 109 -11.60 -10.16 -8.71
CA GLU A 109 -11.64 -11.58 -9.10
C GLU A 109 -12.85 -11.86 -10.00
N THR A 110 -14.05 -11.43 -9.61
CA THR A 110 -15.27 -11.62 -10.40
C THR A 110 -15.15 -10.98 -11.79
N LEU A 111 -14.62 -9.76 -11.89
CA LEU A 111 -14.43 -9.05 -13.16
C LEU A 111 -13.45 -9.79 -14.07
N THR A 112 -12.32 -10.27 -13.52
CA THR A 112 -11.33 -11.01 -14.30
C THR A 112 -11.85 -12.37 -14.77
N GLN A 113 -12.56 -13.12 -13.91
CA GLN A 113 -13.11 -14.43 -14.23
C GLN A 113 -14.14 -14.36 -15.37
N ARG A 114 -14.93 -13.27 -15.46
CA ARG A 114 -15.88 -13.05 -16.57
C ARG A 114 -15.19 -12.99 -17.93
N SER A 115 -13.96 -12.48 -17.98
CA SER A 115 -13.14 -12.44 -19.19
C SER A 115 -12.27 -13.70 -19.39
N GLY A 116 -12.38 -14.67 -18.48
CA GLY A 116 -11.52 -15.85 -18.41
C GLY A 116 -10.08 -15.56 -17.96
N ALA A 117 -9.77 -14.32 -17.59
CA ALA A 117 -8.45 -13.90 -17.13
C ALA A 117 -8.15 -14.46 -15.73
N ARG A 118 -6.89 -14.35 -15.30
CA ARG A 118 -6.45 -14.75 -13.96
C ARG A 118 -6.26 -13.55 -13.05
N PHE A 119 -6.69 -13.67 -11.80
CA PHE A 119 -6.49 -12.64 -10.78
C PHE A 119 -5.43 -13.05 -9.77
N VAL A 120 -4.50 -12.14 -9.48
CA VAL A 120 -3.34 -12.35 -8.60
C VAL A 120 -3.25 -11.17 -7.63
N PRO A 121 -3.90 -11.24 -6.45
CA PRO A 121 -3.71 -10.24 -5.40
C PRO A 121 -2.40 -10.51 -4.65
N ILE A 122 -1.60 -9.45 -4.45
CA ILE A 122 -0.30 -9.53 -3.78
C ILE A 122 -0.25 -8.47 -2.68
N LEU A 123 -0.03 -8.92 -1.44
CA LEU A 123 0.18 -8.01 -0.31
C LEU A 123 1.58 -7.39 -0.40
N GLN A 124 1.63 -6.07 -0.46
CA GLN A 124 2.85 -5.27 -0.64
C GLN A 124 3.72 -5.23 0.62
N ALA A 125 5.05 -5.17 0.45
CA ALA A 125 5.95 -4.91 1.57
C ALA A 125 5.89 -3.46 2.05
N ASN A 126 6.11 -3.25 3.34
CA ASN A 126 6.33 -1.92 3.91
C ASN A 126 7.47 -1.95 4.94
N LEU A 127 7.91 -0.78 5.40
CA LEU A 127 9.03 -0.66 6.35
C LEU A 127 8.85 -1.51 7.60
N PHE A 128 7.61 -1.66 8.08
CA PHE A 128 7.29 -2.39 9.30
C PHE A 128 7.20 -3.91 9.10
N THR A 129 7.15 -4.40 7.86
CA THR A 129 7.17 -5.85 7.57
C THR A 129 8.60 -6.39 7.34
N LYS A 130 9.58 -5.51 7.08
CA LYS A 130 10.97 -5.90 6.87
C LYS A 130 11.60 -6.47 8.15
N THR A 131 12.20 -7.66 8.06
CA THR A 131 12.96 -8.31 9.14
C THR A 131 14.24 -8.96 8.60
N PRO A 132 15.45 -8.63 9.12
CA PRO A 132 15.71 -7.66 10.18
C PRO A 132 15.61 -6.21 9.68
N ARG A 133 15.25 -5.30 10.62
CA ARG A 133 15.31 -3.84 10.45
C ARG A 133 16.70 -3.31 10.86
N SER A 134 17.33 -2.55 9.97
CA SER A 134 18.55 -1.79 10.24
C SER A 134 18.30 -0.64 11.22
N GLU A 135 19.37 0.02 11.69
CA GLU A 135 19.25 1.25 12.48
C GLU A 135 18.50 2.34 11.70
N TYR A 136 18.86 2.53 10.44
CA TYR A 136 18.17 3.43 9.51
C TYR A 136 16.66 3.13 9.42
N ASP A 137 16.26 1.86 9.31
CA ASP A 137 14.84 1.48 9.24
C ASP A 137 14.07 1.88 10.51
N ARG A 138 14.70 1.75 11.68
CA ARG A 138 14.11 2.09 12.97
C ARG A 138 13.98 3.61 13.13
N ASP A 139 15.04 4.34 12.76
CA ASP A 139 15.04 5.80 12.77
C ASP A 139 13.96 6.34 11.83
N LEU A 140 13.88 5.79 10.61
CA LEU A 140 12.86 6.13 9.63
C LEU A 140 11.43 5.86 10.16
N GLY A 141 11.21 4.72 10.82
CA GLY A 141 9.92 4.40 11.44
C GLY A 141 9.56 5.36 12.56
N SER A 142 10.52 5.72 13.42
CA SER A 142 10.30 6.62 14.56
C SER A 142 9.85 8.03 14.16
N MET A 143 10.18 8.46 12.93
CA MET A 143 9.77 9.75 12.39
C MET A 143 8.26 9.88 12.18
N TYR A 144 7.48 8.79 12.24
CA TYR A 144 6.03 8.78 12.05
C TYR A 144 5.22 8.64 13.36
N GLY A 145 5.90 8.73 14.52
CA GLY A 145 5.28 8.56 15.83
C GLY A 145 5.08 7.11 16.26
N SER A 146 4.74 6.91 17.53
CA SER A 146 4.62 5.58 18.16
C SER A 146 3.44 4.75 17.67
N GLU A 147 2.42 5.39 17.08
CA GLU A 147 1.14 4.75 16.76
C GLU A 147 1.10 4.15 15.35
N LEU A 148 1.95 4.61 14.43
CA LEU A 148 1.89 4.15 13.04
C LEU A 148 2.22 2.66 12.91
N GLU A 149 3.35 2.23 13.48
CA GLU A 149 3.81 0.85 13.38
C GLU A 149 2.78 -0.16 13.95
N PRO A 150 2.28 0.00 15.19
CA PRO A 150 1.27 -0.92 15.75
C PRO A 150 0.01 -1.03 14.87
N VAL A 151 -0.48 0.09 14.33
CA VAL A 151 -1.69 0.11 13.48
C VAL A 151 -1.44 -0.60 12.15
N VAL A 152 -0.32 -0.29 11.48
CA VAL A 152 0.01 -0.93 10.19
C VAL A 152 0.22 -2.43 10.38
N VAL A 153 0.95 -2.84 11.43
CA VAL A 153 1.20 -4.26 11.73
C VAL A 153 -0.12 -5.01 11.98
N ASP A 154 -1.04 -4.44 12.76
CA ASP A 154 -2.35 -5.05 13.02
C ASP A 154 -3.20 -5.14 11.74
N LEU A 155 -3.31 -4.06 10.96
CA LEU A 155 -4.03 -4.07 9.69
C LEU A 155 -3.46 -5.10 8.71
N TYR A 156 -2.14 -5.20 8.62
CA TYR A 156 -1.49 -6.19 7.76
C TYR A 156 -1.75 -7.62 8.21
N ALA A 157 -1.77 -7.89 9.52
CA ALA A 157 -2.13 -9.20 10.07
C ALA A 157 -3.58 -9.61 9.72
N ARG A 158 -4.50 -8.64 9.58
CA ARG A 158 -5.88 -8.89 9.12
C ARG A 158 -5.95 -9.05 7.60
N MET A 159 -5.33 -8.14 6.84
CA MET A 159 -5.33 -8.15 5.38
C MET A 159 -4.66 -9.40 4.78
N ILE A 160 -3.64 -9.95 5.43
CA ILE A 160 -3.00 -11.17 4.90
C ILE A 160 -3.95 -12.36 4.89
N GLY A 161 -4.89 -12.44 5.84
CA GLY A 161 -5.95 -13.46 5.83
C GLY A 161 -6.87 -13.33 4.63
N VAL A 162 -7.23 -12.09 4.27
CA VAL A 162 -8.00 -11.79 3.06
C VAL A 162 -7.24 -12.19 1.80
N VAL A 163 -6.00 -11.73 1.64
CA VAL A 163 -5.19 -12.03 0.44
C VAL A 163 -4.98 -13.54 0.27
N LYS A 164 -4.66 -14.26 1.35
CA LYS A 164 -4.46 -15.73 1.31
C LYS A 164 -5.73 -16.52 0.98
N SER A 165 -6.90 -15.90 1.00
CA SER A 165 -8.15 -16.57 0.58
C SER A 165 -8.26 -16.76 -0.94
N PHE A 166 -7.40 -16.13 -1.74
CA PHE A 166 -7.35 -16.26 -3.19
C PHE A 166 -6.30 -17.29 -3.62
N GLU A 167 -6.66 -18.19 -4.55
CA GLU A 167 -5.82 -19.32 -4.99
C GLU A 167 -4.44 -18.89 -5.53
N LEU A 168 -4.42 -17.83 -6.34
CA LEU A 168 -3.22 -17.33 -7.00
C LEU A 168 -2.52 -16.20 -6.23
N SER A 169 -2.86 -16.01 -4.96
CA SER A 169 -2.35 -14.89 -4.16
C SER A 169 -0.84 -14.94 -3.88
N GLY A 170 -0.29 -13.77 -3.56
CA GLY A 170 1.07 -13.57 -3.09
C GLY A 170 1.14 -12.77 -1.78
N ASP A 171 2.15 -13.07 -0.98
CA ASP A 171 2.56 -12.34 0.22
C ASP A 171 3.99 -11.83 0.01
N ALA A 172 4.15 -10.56 -0.37
CA ALA A 172 5.45 -9.96 -0.61
C ALA A 172 6.00 -9.25 0.64
N THR A 173 5.40 -9.44 1.82
CA THR A 173 5.73 -8.66 3.02
C THR A 173 7.19 -8.80 3.48
N ASP A 174 7.82 -9.93 3.15
CA ASP A 174 9.20 -10.27 3.50
C ASP A 174 10.22 -10.02 2.37
N VAL A 175 9.79 -9.49 1.22
CA VAL A 175 10.60 -9.42 0.00
C VAL A 175 11.88 -8.59 0.17
N MET A 176 11.91 -7.68 1.15
CA MET A 176 13.05 -6.82 1.46
C MET A 176 14.01 -7.41 2.50
N ASN A 177 13.74 -8.60 3.05
CA ASN A 177 14.50 -9.19 4.15
C ASN A 177 15.94 -9.53 3.76
N SER A 178 16.17 -9.89 2.48
CA SER A 178 17.50 -10.20 1.95
C SER A 178 18.38 -8.96 1.74
N LEU A 179 17.81 -7.75 1.74
CA LEU A 179 18.55 -6.52 1.53
C LEU A 179 19.25 -6.06 2.81
N LYS A 180 20.58 -5.98 2.75
CA LYS A 180 21.44 -5.46 3.82
C LYS A 180 21.27 -3.96 4.02
N VAL A 181 21.15 -3.22 2.91
CA VAL A 181 20.86 -1.78 2.91
C VAL A 181 19.36 -1.60 2.74
N SER A 182 18.73 -0.78 3.57
CA SER A 182 17.31 -0.50 3.44
C SER A 182 16.99 0.15 2.09
N PRO A 183 16.00 -0.36 1.34
CA PRO A 183 15.57 0.29 0.12
C PRO A 183 14.56 1.42 0.38
N TYR A 184 14.08 1.61 1.61
CA TYR A 184 12.94 2.48 1.91
C TYR A 184 13.33 3.96 1.94
N PHE A 185 12.53 4.82 1.29
CA PHE A 185 12.62 6.28 1.42
C PHE A 185 11.68 6.85 2.49
N ASP A 186 10.57 6.16 2.69
CA ASP A 186 9.58 6.36 3.75
C ASP A 186 9.01 5.00 4.14
N TRP A 187 7.90 4.94 4.86
CA TRP A 187 7.37 3.68 5.32
C TRP A 187 6.87 2.71 4.21
N HIS A 188 6.79 3.10 2.92
CA HIS A 188 6.33 2.21 1.84
C HIS A 188 6.96 2.44 0.46
N HIS A 189 7.53 3.61 0.17
CA HIS A 189 8.25 3.88 -1.08
C HIS A 189 9.67 3.33 -1.02
N VAL A 190 10.12 2.74 -2.12
CA VAL A 190 11.43 2.09 -2.22
C VAL A 190 12.26 2.60 -3.40
N ASP A 191 13.58 2.42 -3.28
CA ASP A 191 14.56 2.68 -4.31
C ASP A 191 14.49 1.64 -5.46
N VAL A 192 15.43 1.74 -6.40
CA VAL A 192 15.54 0.81 -7.53
C VAL A 192 15.82 -0.63 -7.09
N ASN A 193 16.52 -0.85 -5.98
CA ASN A 193 16.83 -2.18 -5.48
C ASN A 193 15.58 -2.83 -4.86
N GLY A 194 14.79 -2.07 -4.10
CA GLY A 194 13.49 -2.53 -3.60
C GLY A 194 12.54 -2.85 -4.74
N ASN A 195 12.42 -1.97 -5.74
CA ASN A 195 11.60 -2.23 -6.94
C ASN A 195 12.05 -3.49 -7.68
N ARG A 196 13.36 -3.75 -7.77
CA ARG A 196 13.90 -4.97 -8.37
C ARG A 196 13.48 -6.22 -7.57
N GLN A 197 13.52 -6.16 -6.24
CA GLN A 197 13.07 -7.27 -5.39
C GLN A 197 11.58 -7.56 -5.55
N ILE A 198 10.75 -6.53 -5.60
CA ILE A 198 9.30 -6.65 -5.85
C ILE A 198 9.05 -7.28 -7.22
N ALA A 199 9.69 -6.77 -8.27
CA ALA A 199 9.52 -7.29 -9.63
C ALA A 199 9.95 -8.75 -9.72
N ARG A 200 11.06 -9.12 -9.08
CA ARG A 200 11.54 -10.51 -9.01
C ARG A 200 10.54 -11.41 -8.28
N TYR A 201 10.06 -10.99 -7.12
CA TYR A 201 9.04 -11.72 -6.38
C TYR A 201 7.79 -11.99 -7.22
N ILE A 202 7.27 -10.96 -7.91
CA ILE A 202 6.09 -11.11 -8.77
C ILE A 202 6.40 -12.10 -9.89
N PHE A 203 7.55 -11.97 -10.55
CA PHE A 203 7.94 -12.90 -11.62
C PHE A 203 8.05 -14.35 -11.15
N ASP A 204 8.74 -14.59 -10.03
CA ASP A 204 8.91 -15.91 -9.43
C ASP A 204 7.56 -16.50 -9.00
N LEU A 205 6.67 -15.69 -8.38
CA LEU A 205 5.31 -16.09 -8.04
C LEU A 205 4.52 -16.55 -9.28
N LEU A 206 4.58 -15.79 -10.38
CA LEU A 206 3.85 -16.14 -11.59
C LEU A 206 4.42 -17.42 -12.25
N LEU A 207 5.73 -17.65 -12.19
CA LEU A 207 6.35 -18.90 -12.63
C LEU A 207 5.90 -20.09 -11.77
N ASP A 208 5.97 -19.96 -10.45
CA ASP A 208 5.59 -21.02 -9.50
C ASP A 208 4.11 -21.41 -9.62
N ARG A 209 3.27 -20.48 -10.07
CA ARG A 209 1.84 -20.71 -10.34
C ARG A 209 1.56 -21.15 -11.78
N ASN A 210 2.59 -21.40 -12.59
CA ASN A 210 2.49 -21.77 -14.01
C ASN A 210 1.67 -20.77 -14.85
N LEU A 211 1.73 -19.48 -14.49
CA LEU A 211 1.04 -18.40 -15.19
C LEU A 211 1.89 -17.81 -16.31
N LEU A 212 3.21 -17.96 -16.24
CA LEU A 212 4.15 -17.63 -17.32
C LEU A 212 4.66 -18.92 -17.95
N LYS A 213 4.64 -18.97 -19.29
CA LYS A 213 5.20 -20.05 -20.11
C LYS A 213 6.32 -19.49 -20.97
#